data_AF-A0A959YF18-F1
#
_entry.id   AF-A0A959YF18-F1
#
_cell.length_a   1.000
_cell.length_b   1.000
_cell.length_c   1.000
_cell.angle_alpha   90.00
_cell.angle_beta   90.00
_cell.angle_gamma   90.00
#
_symmetry.space_group_name_H-M   'P 1'
#
loop_
_entity.id
_entity.type
_entity.pdbx_description
1 polymer ?
#
loop_
_entity_poly.entity_id
_entity_poly.type
_entity_poly.pdbx_seq_one_letter_code
_entity_poly.pdbx_strand_id
1 'polypeptide(L)'
;MRVFQGLNTSAVVLVALLLGSGCASTRSESTEVRCVLEPAEPSEVLRDELVGIADTTIAFLSGKVLDSGTRKPIELVNVWLMDTVPSTIAGTTTDTSGYYHLDAPSGTYTLHVVGIGRTIQEYEVDLGVGHVREIDVALGKGASYVLYGVGRAF
;
A
#
# COMPACT_ATOMS: atom_id res chain seq x y z
N MET A 1 63.93 -40.81 -54.32
CA MET A 1 64.60 -40.66 -55.64
C MET A 1 63.55 -40.14 -56.62
N ARG A 2 63.85 -38.97 -57.22
CA ARG A 2 63.29 -38.23 -58.38
C ARG A 2 62.10 -38.80 -59.19
N VAL A 3 61.24 -38.06 -59.90
CA VAL A 3 60.93 -36.61 -60.14
C VAL A 3 59.71 -36.62 -61.12
N PHE A 4 58.84 -35.59 -61.00
CA PHE A 4 57.90 -34.97 -61.96
C PHE A 4 57.72 -35.53 -63.40
N GLN A 5 56.50 -35.46 -63.94
CA GLN A 5 56.00 -34.34 -64.78
C GLN A 5 54.58 -34.59 -65.36
N GLY A 6 53.76 -33.51 -65.43
CA GLY A 6 52.48 -33.48 -66.15
C GLY A 6 51.68 -32.18 -65.95
N LEU A 7 52.06 -31.12 -66.67
CA LEU A 7 51.44 -29.77 -66.86
C LEU A 7 49.89 -29.69 -66.77
N ASN A 8 49.30 -28.71 -66.06
CA ASN A 8 48.83 -27.36 -66.49
C ASN A 8 47.59 -27.40 -67.45
N THR A 9 46.44 -26.73 -67.28
CA THR A 9 46.15 -25.30 -66.97
C THR A 9 44.66 -25.05 -66.63
N SER A 10 44.42 -24.05 -65.76
CA SER A 10 43.27 -23.12 -65.71
C SER A 10 41.83 -23.65 -65.64
N ALA A 11 41.24 -23.62 -64.43
CA ALA A 11 39.81 -23.36 -64.28
C ALA A 11 39.53 -22.60 -62.96
N VAL A 12 39.33 -21.29 -63.12
CA VAL A 12 38.37 -20.44 -62.41
C VAL A 12 38.37 -20.53 -60.87
N VAL A 13 39.09 -19.61 -60.25
CA VAL A 13 38.93 -19.23 -58.84
C VAL A 13 37.55 -18.57 -58.68
N LEU A 14 36.58 -19.32 -58.16
CA LEU A 14 35.28 -18.80 -57.73
C LEU A 14 35.43 -18.35 -56.27
N VAL A 15 35.78 -17.08 -56.05
CA VAL A 15 35.75 -16.49 -54.71
C VAL A 15 34.28 -16.29 -54.33
N ALA A 16 33.74 -17.21 -53.53
CA ALA A 16 32.45 -17.06 -52.88
C ALA A 16 32.52 -15.85 -51.93
N LEU A 17 31.92 -14.73 -52.35
CA LEU A 17 31.66 -13.58 -51.50
C LEU A 17 30.79 -14.03 -50.32
N LEU A 18 31.39 -13.96 -49.14
CA LEU A 18 30.77 -14.22 -47.84
C LEU A 18 29.56 -13.31 -47.64
N LEU A 19 28.35 -13.80 -47.93
CA LEU A 19 27.12 -13.30 -47.32
C LEU A 19 27.08 -13.77 -45.87
N GLY A 20 27.98 -13.22 -45.06
CA GLY A 20 27.85 -13.21 -43.61
C GLY A 20 26.94 -12.07 -43.21
N SER A 21 25.65 -12.15 -43.52
CA SER A 21 24.66 -11.34 -42.80
C SER A 21 24.64 -11.88 -41.37
N GLY A 22 25.53 -11.37 -40.54
CA GLY A 22 25.50 -11.59 -39.11
C GLY A 22 24.16 -11.07 -38.61
N CYS A 23 23.21 -11.97 -38.36
CA CYS A 23 22.12 -11.67 -37.45
C CYS A 23 22.76 -11.52 -36.06
N ALA A 24 23.21 -10.31 -35.74
CA ALA A 24 23.41 -9.91 -34.36
C ALA A 24 22.02 -9.90 -33.72
N SER A 25 21.58 -11.06 -33.23
CA SER A 25 20.43 -11.14 -32.36
C SER A 25 20.82 -10.41 -31.07
N THR A 26 20.50 -9.12 -30.98
CA THR A 26 20.38 -8.44 -29.70
C THR A 26 19.26 -9.15 -28.96
N ARG A 27 19.62 -10.16 -28.16
CA ARG A 27 18.72 -10.79 -27.20
C ARG A 27 18.37 -9.70 -26.20
N SER A 28 17.23 -9.04 -26.37
CA SER A 28 16.75 -8.12 -25.34
C SER A 28 16.49 -8.95 -24.09
N GLU A 29 17.10 -8.55 -23.00
CA GLU A 29 16.82 -9.11 -21.69
C GLU A 29 15.40 -8.67 -21.32
N SER A 30 14.42 -9.48 -21.71
CA SER A 30 13.01 -9.27 -21.41
C SER A 30 12.81 -9.52 -19.91
N THR A 31 12.89 -8.46 -19.10
CA THR A 31 12.36 -8.50 -17.73
C THR A 31 10.84 -8.70 -17.83
N GLU A 32 10.36 -9.86 -17.40
CA GLU A 32 8.93 -10.12 -17.29
C GLU A 32 8.40 -9.35 -16.07
N VAL A 33 7.42 -8.46 -16.27
CA VAL A 33 6.75 -7.79 -15.15
C VAL A 33 5.58 -8.66 -14.72
N ARG A 34 5.62 -9.13 -13.47
CA ARG A 34 4.51 -9.86 -12.86
C ARG A 34 3.74 -8.96 -11.92
N CYS A 35 2.43 -8.91 -12.13
CA CYS A 35 1.51 -8.22 -11.23
C CYS A 35 0.94 -9.23 -10.24
N VAL A 36 1.09 -8.97 -8.94
CA VAL A 36 0.56 -9.81 -7.87
C VAL A 36 -0.37 -8.98 -7.01
N LEU A 37 -1.57 -9.51 -6.74
CA LEU A 37 -2.53 -8.90 -5.83
C LEU A 37 -2.10 -9.18 -4.38
N GLU A 38 -1.92 -8.12 -3.60
CA GLU A 38 -1.81 -8.18 -2.15
C GLU A 38 -3.20 -7.90 -1.55
N PRO A 39 -3.77 -8.83 -0.76
CA PRO A 39 -5.09 -8.66 -0.18
C PRO A 39 -5.09 -7.56 0.88
N ALA A 40 -6.27 -7.04 1.18
CA ALA A 40 -6.44 -6.07 2.25
C ALA A 40 -6.19 -6.69 3.63
N GLU A 41 -5.56 -5.93 4.52
CA GLU A 41 -5.42 -6.26 5.94
C GLU A 41 -6.61 -5.64 6.71
N PRO A 42 -7.15 -6.33 7.72
CA PRO A 42 -8.26 -5.79 8.50
C PRO A 42 -7.83 -4.62 9.40
N SER A 43 -8.75 -3.68 9.60
CA SER A 43 -8.68 -2.68 10.67
C SER A 43 -9.33 -3.22 11.95
N GLU A 44 -8.90 -2.72 13.10
CA GLU A 44 -9.41 -3.13 14.41
C GLU A 44 -9.38 -1.97 15.43
N VAL A 45 -10.28 -2.03 16.41
CA VAL A 45 -10.19 -1.19 17.61
C VAL A 45 -9.25 -1.87 18.60
N LEU A 46 -8.22 -1.15 19.05
CA LEU A 46 -7.19 -1.66 19.95
C LEU A 46 -7.55 -1.47 21.41
N ARG A 47 -8.20 -0.35 21.69
CA ARG A 47 -8.55 0.10 23.02
C ARG A 47 -9.81 0.94 22.93
N ASP A 48 -10.71 0.73 23.86
CA ASP A 48 -11.83 1.61 24.16
C ASP A 48 -11.94 1.69 25.68
N GLU A 49 -11.67 2.88 26.22
CA GLU A 49 -11.62 3.12 27.65
C GLU A 49 -12.33 4.41 28.02
N LEU A 50 -13.19 4.34 29.04
CA LEU A 50 -13.71 5.52 29.71
C LEU A 50 -12.71 5.97 30.77
N VAL A 51 -11.94 7.01 30.47
CA VAL A 51 -10.87 7.54 31.31
C VAL A 51 -11.41 8.44 32.42
N GLY A 52 -12.56 9.08 32.22
CA GLY A 52 -13.18 9.92 33.25
C GLY A 52 -14.51 10.53 32.88
N ILE A 53 -15.03 11.35 33.79
CA ILE A 53 -16.24 12.16 33.65
C ILE A 53 -15.90 13.59 34.05
N ALA A 54 -16.05 14.52 33.11
CA ALA A 54 -15.88 15.95 33.32
C ALA A 54 -17.20 16.61 33.73
N ASP A 55 -17.13 17.72 34.48
CA ASP A 55 -18.29 18.53 34.87
C ASP A 55 -18.74 19.43 33.71
N THR A 56 -19.30 18.81 32.66
CA THR A 56 -19.80 19.46 31.45
C THR A 56 -20.82 18.58 30.74
N THR A 57 -21.56 19.15 29.79
CA THR A 57 -22.54 18.43 28.94
C THR A 57 -21.93 17.85 27.67
N ILE A 58 -20.67 18.15 27.38
CA ILE A 58 -19.94 17.70 26.18
C ILE A 58 -19.08 16.50 26.55
N ALA A 59 -19.00 15.51 25.67
CA ALA A 59 -18.07 14.40 25.76
C ALA A 59 -16.79 14.70 24.96
N PHE A 60 -15.68 14.19 25.47
CA PHE A 60 -14.34 14.29 24.89
C PHE A 60 -13.92 12.90 24.43
N LEU A 61 -13.58 12.77 23.15
CA LEU A 61 -13.01 11.57 22.57
C LEU A 61 -11.60 11.87 22.09
N SER A 62 -10.67 10.98 22.38
CA SER A 62 -9.32 11.06 21.82
C SER A 62 -8.73 9.68 21.60
N GLY A 63 -7.55 9.62 21.00
CA GLY A 63 -6.81 8.37 20.86
C GLY A 63 -5.78 8.45 19.76
N LYS A 64 -5.25 7.30 19.37
CA LYS A 64 -4.27 7.17 18.29
C LYS A 64 -4.76 6.29 17.17
N VAL A 65 -4.40 6.65 15.96
CA VAL A 65 -4.50 5.77 14.80
C VAL A 65 -3.13 5.21 14.47
N LEU A 66 -3.03 3.88 14.48
CA LEU A 66 -1.81 3.13 14.24
C LEU A 66 -1.94 2.26 12.98
N ASP A 67 -0.80 1.92 12.41
CA ASP A 67 -0.70 0.92 11.36
C ASP A 67 -0.87 -0.49 11.95
N SER A 68 -1.79 -1.29 11.39
CA SER A 68 -2.10 -2.62 11.94
C SER A 68 -0.88 -3.54 11.98
N GLY A 69 -0.07 -3.57 10.92
CA GLY A 69 1.10 -4.43 10.83
C GLY A 69 2.32 -3.94 11.63
N THR A 70 2.58 -2.63 11.66
CA THR A 70 3.80 -2.07 12.26
C THR A 70 3.61 -1.40 13.62
N ARG A 71 2.36 -1.13 14.02
CA ARG A 71 1.97 -0.35 15.20
C ARG A 71 2.56 1.06 15.24
N LYS A 72 3.06 1.58 14.12
CA LYS A 72 3.53 2.96 14.00
C LYS A 72 2.35 3.91 13.84
N PRO A 73 2.45 5.15 14.33
CA PRO A 73 1.39 6.13 14.15
C PRO A 73 1.18 6.48 12.68
N ILE A 74 -0.08 6.77 12.34
CA ILE A 74 -0.48 7.23 11.00
C ILE A 74 -0.98 8.66 11.13
N GLU A 75 -0.27 9.59 10.48
CA GLU A 75 -0.70 10.97 10.34
C GLU A 75 -1.72 11.16 9.22
N LEU A 76 -2.43 12.28 9.23
CA LEU A 76 -3.34 12.69 8.16
C LEU A 76 -4.52 11.72 7.93
N VAL A 77 -4.90 10.93 8.94
CA VAL A 77 -6.09 10.07 8.93
C VAL A 77 -7.31 10.89 9.31
N ASN A 78 -8.38 10.78 8.54
CA ASN A 78 -9.65 11.41 8.89
C ASN A 78 -10.38 10.59 9.95
N VAL A 79 -10.84 11.27 10.99
CA VAL A 79 -11.61 10.69 12.10
C VAL A 79 -12.89 11.48 12.25
N TRP A 80 -14.04 10.83 12.06
CA TRP A 80 -15.35 11.46 12.12
C TRP A 80 -16.27 10.74 13.10
N LEU A 81 -17.08 11.52 13.82
CA LEU A 81 -18.25 11.02 14.55
C LEU A 81 -19.49 11.30 13.69
N MET A 82 -20.21 10.23 13.36
CA MET A 82 -21.39 10.27 12.50
C MET A 82 -22.62 9.82 13.29
N ASP A 83 -23.71 10.58 13.19
CA ASP A 83 -25.02 10.18 13.77
C ASP A 83 -25.75 9.22 12.81
N THR A 84 -25.80 9.61 11.54
CA THR A 84 -26.25 8.76 10.43
C THR A 84 -25.29 8.98 9.27
N VAL A 85 -25.08 7.99 8.40
CA VAL A 85 -24.30 8.25 7.16
C VAL A 85 -25.22 8.98 6.17
N PRO A 86 -24.87 10.18 5.67
CA PRO A 86 -23.57 10.88 5.70
C PRO A 86 -23.44 12.07 6.69
N SER A 87 -24.36 12.22 7.65
CA SER A 87 -24.36 13.28 8.66
C SER A 87 -23.18 13.17 9.65
N THR A 88 -22.19 14.04 9.47
CA THR A 88 -21.03 14.18 10.36
C THR A 88 -21.33 15.22 11.44
N ILE A 89 -21.15 14.86 12.70
CA ILE A 89 -21.36 15.75 13.87
C ILE A 89 -20.06 16.42 14.29
N ALA A 90 -18.96 15.69 14.29
CA ALA A 90 -17.63 16.20 14.60
C ALA A 90 -16.58 15.50 13.74
N GLY A 91 -15.47 16.19 13.46
CA GLY A 91 -14.44 15.65 12.59
C GLY A 91 -13.07 16.30 12.79
N THR A 92 -12.03 15.49 12.64
CA THR A 92 -10.64 15.93 12.77
C THR A 92 -9.74 15.06 11.89
N THR A 93 -8.45 15.39 11.91
CA THR A 93 -7.41 14.65 11.22
C THR A 93 -6.27 14.35 12.21
N THR A 94 -5.70 13.15 12.15
CA THR A 94 -4.60 12.78 13.05
C THR A 94 -3.34 13.62 12.80
N ASP A 95 -2.62 13.92 13.88
CA ASP A 95 -1.34 14.60 13.82
C ASP A 95 -0.16 13.66 13.49
N THR A 96 1.07 14.19 13.49
CA THR A 96 2.31 13.43 13.22
C THR A 96 2.57 12.27 14.19
N SER A 97 1.95 12.29 15.37
CA SER A 97 2.01 11.21 16.38
C SER A 97 0.85 10.23 16.26
N GLY A 98 0.01 10.39 15.23
CA GLY A 98 -1.22 9.63 15.00
C GLY A 98 -2.34 9.99 15.96
N TYR A 99 -2.17 11.02 16.78
CA TYR A 99 -3.14 11.41 17.80
C TYR A 99 -4.29 12.21 17.19
N TYR A 100 -5.49 11.99 17.70
CA TYR A 100 -6.67 12.77 17.37
C TYR A 100 -7.45 13.14 18.64
N HIS A 101 -8.24 14.20 18.53
CA HIS A 101 -9.15 14.65 19.57
C HIS A 101 -10.41 15.26 18.94
N LEU A 102 -11.57 14.93 19.51
CA LEU A 102 -12.89 15.34 19.10
C LEU A 102 -13.77 15.63 20.31
N ASP A 103 -14.64 16.62 20.17
CA ASP A 103 -15.66 16.95 21.15
C ASP A 103 -17.04 16.77 20.52
N ALA A 104 -17.97 16.19 21.26
CA ALA A 104 -19.34 15.99 20.78
C ALA A 104 -20.35 16.12 21.93
N PRO A 105 -21.60 16.52 21.63
CA PRO A 105 -22.70 16.35 22.57
C PRO A 105 -22.83 14.88 23.01
N SER A 106 -23.50 14.64 24.12
CA SER A 106 -23.80 13.27 24.54
C SER A 106 -24.72 12.59 23.53
N GLY A 107 -24.40 11.36 23.12
CA GLY A 107 -25.15 10.56 22.18
C GLY A 107 -24.41 9.30 21.78
N THR A 108 -25.06 8.48 20.96
CA THR A 108 -24.46 7.30 20.33
C THR A 108 -24.13 7.64 18.89
N TYR A 109 -22.92 7.32 18.46
CA TYR A 109 -22.39 7.68 17.14
C TYR A 109 -21.63 6.52 16.51
N THR A 110 -21.41 6.59 15.21
CA THR A 110 -20.41 5.78 14.52
C THR A 110 -19.10 6.58 14.41
N LEU A 111 -18.04 6.07 15.04
CA LEU A 111 -16.67 6.48 14.79
C LEU A 111 -16.22 5.92 13.45
N HIS A 112 -16.03 6.79 12.45
CA HIS A 112 -15.61 6.44 11.11
C HIS A 112 -14.19 6.95 10.85
N VAL A 113 -13.26 6.03 10.66
CA VAL A 113 -11.82 6.31 10.55
C VAL A 113 -11.31 5.89 9.17
N VAL A 114 -10.76 6.85 8.42
CA VAL A 114 -10.38 6.66 7.00
C VAL A 114 -8.98 7.22 6.72
N GLY A 115 -8.09 6.33 6.30
CA GLY A 115 -6.76 6.68 5.79
C GLY A 115 -6.59 6.33 4.32
N ILE A 116 -5.74 7.06 3.61
CA ILE A 116 -5.44 6.78 2.20
C ILE A 116 -4.75 5.42 2.07
N GLY A 117 -5.25 4.58 1.16
CA GLY A 117 -4.69 3.24 0.94
C GLY A 117 -4.90 2.29 2.12
N ARG A 118 -5.87 2.56 2.99
CA ARG A 118 -6.22 1.75 4.16
C ARG A 118 -7.62 1.14 4.04
N THR A 119 -7.87 0.12 4.84
CA THR A 119 -9.23 -0.34 5.11
C THR A 119 -9.92 0.60 6.10
N ILE A 120 -11.22 0.84 5.89
CA ILE A 120 -12.04 1.72 6.74
C ILE A 120 -12.31 1.02 8.08
N GLN A 121 -12.32 1.79 9.17
CA GLN A 121 -12.85 1.33 10.46
C GLN A 121 -14.13 2.08 10.80
N GLU A 122 -15.18 1.32 11.12
CA GLU A 122 -16.42 1.81 11.71
C GLU A 122 -16.60 1.18 13.09
N TYR A 123 -16.96 1.98 14.09
CA TYR A 123 -17.19 1.50 15.45
C TYR A 123 -18.29 2.32 16.12
N GLU A 124 -19.28 1.64 16.70
CA GLU A 124 -20.33 2.31 17.48
C GLU A 124 -19.75 2.76 18.82
N VAL A 125 -19.91 4.04 19.15
CA VAL A 125 -19.41 4.65 20.37
C VAL A 125 -20.54 5.35 21.11
N ASP A 126 -20.66 5.05 22.40
CA ASP A 126 -21.57 5.74 23.32
C ASP A 126 -20.82 6.80 24.14
N LEU A 127 -21.17 8.05 23.88
CA LEU A 127 -20.63 9.23 24.53
C LEU A 127 -21.70 9.81 25.47
N GLY A 128 -21.62 9.47 26.75
CA GLY A 128 -22.46 10.07 27.79
C GLY A 128 -22.00 11.47 28.19
N VAL A 129 -22.79 12.11 29.05
CA VAL A 129 -22.52 13.45 29.57
C VAL A 129 -21.16 13.51 30.26
N GLY A 130 -20.30 14.42 29.81
CA GLY A 130 -18.97 14.62 30.39
C GLY A 130 -17.99 13.47 30.14
N HIS A 131 -18.34 12.42 29.39
CA HIS A 131 -17.46 11.28 29.17
C HIS A 131 -16.12 11.74 28.58
N VAL A 132 -15.03 11.27 29.15
CA VAL A 132 -13.69 11.37 28.58
C VAL A 132 -13.29 9.96 28.16
N ARG A 133 -13.38 9.68 26.86
CA ARG A 133 -13.04 8.36 26.29
C ARG A 133 -11.74 8.42 25.49
N GLU A 134 -10.99 7.33 25.57
CA GLU A 134 -9.82 7.07 24.73
C GLU A 134 -10.07 5.83 23.88
N ILE A 135 -10.03 6.00 22.55
CA ILE A 135 -10.20 4.93 21.57
C ILE A 135 -9.01 4.90 20.62
N ASP A 136 -8.20 3.85 20.72
CA ASP A 136 -7.09 3.61 19.80
C ASP A 136 -7.53 2.67 18.68
N VAL A 137 -7.18 3.00 17.44
CA VAL A 137 -7.58 2.24 16.24
C VAL A 137 -6.35 1.83 15.46
N ALA A 138 -6.31 0.59 14.99
CA ALA A 138 -5.36 0.15 13.98
C ALA A 138 -6.03 0.09 12.61
N LEU A 139 -5.41 0.71 11.60
CA LEU A 139 -5.83 0.60 10.22
C LEU A 139 -4.98 -0.40 9.44
N GLY A 140 -5.64 -1.38 8.83
CA GLY A 140 -5.01 -2.29 7.89
C GLY A 140 -4.76 -1.62 6.53
N LYS A 141 -3.83 -2.17 5.75
CA LYS A 141 -3.63 -1.75 4.36
C LYS A 141 -4.81 -2.15 3.48
N GLY A 142 -5.18 -1.27 2.55
CA GLY A 142 -6.11 -1.62 1.48
C GLY A 142 -5.46 -2.60 0.50
N ALA A 143 -6.29 -3.35 -0.24
CA ALA A 143 -5.79 -4.24 -1.28
C ALA A 143 -5.02 -3.44 -2.34
N SER A 144 -3.88 -3.96 -2.80
CA SER A 144 -3.04 -3.29 -3.79
C SER A 144 -2.36 -4.28 -4.73
N TYR A 145 -1.91 -3.80 -5.88
CA TYR A 145 -1.14 -4.60 -6.83
C TYR A 145 0.34 -4.23 -6.74
N VAL A 146 1.20 -5.24 -6.59
CA VAL A 146 2.65 -5.08 -6.58
C VAL A 146 3.25 -5.66 -7.86
N LEU A 147 4.11 -4.87 -8.51
CA LEU A 147 4.81 -5.24 -9.73
C LEU A 147 6.20 -5.80 -9.38
N TYR A 148 6.44 -7.04 -9.77
CA TYR A 148 7.71 -7.74 -9.60
C TYR A 148 8.42 -7.86 -10.95
N GLY A 149 9.65 -7.36 -11.05
CA GLY A 149 10.52 -7.62 -12.18
C GLY A 149 11.17 -8.99 -12.05
N VAL A 150 10.86 -9.90 -12.96
CA VAL A 150 11.46 -11.24 -12.98
C VAL A 150 12.57 -11.26 -14.02
N GLY A 151 13.81 -11.19 -13.55
CA GLY A 151 14.99 -11.44 -14.37
C GLY A 151 15.17 -12.93 -14.62
N ARG A 152 15.52 -13.32 -15.86
CA ARG A 152 15.94 -14.69 -16.16
C ARG A 152 17.44 -14.79 -15.90
N ALA A 153 17.86 -15.58 -14.90
CA ALA A 153 19.26 -15.93 -14.72
C ALA A 153 19.71 -16.78 -15.93
N PHE A 154 20.80 -16.39 -16.59
CA PHE A 154 21.43 -17.12 -17.69
C PHE A 154 22.57 -18.01 -17.18
#